data_AF-A0A1N6RPB6-F1
#
_entry.id   AF-A0A1N6RPB6-F1
#
_cell.length_a   1.000
_cell.length_b   1.000
_cell.length_c   1.000
_cell.angle_alpha   90.00
_cell.angle_beta   90.00
_cell.angle_gamma   90.00
#
_symmetry.space_group_name_H-M   'P 1'
#
loop_
_entity.id
_entity.type
_entity.pdbx_description
1 polymer ?
#
loop_
_entity_poly.entity_id
_entity_poly.type
_entity_poly.pdbx_seq_one_letter_code
_entity_poly.pdbx_strand_id
1 'polypeptide(L)'
;MLLSEATINKERVSYTDKPESEISANFYQSNVDTDGDGISDDIDEDDDNDGIPDLYEDGCEINTAFGSPTSSLATTNYVTSIYTNYGGFWNSSSSSINPTPFDNVSELLAFQVGSRTYATGIGGSYMIDTNGNGLYDVMDTDGNGIGDVSVEETSWTALRPVTKIKSGIRLEGRALDGSTSNALGPQLTTDGIPFNPYLYEGERGLDMGYAIANIDNAWYFRLGGASSAAYGDGEMDILLTQGAQLGNGSNYNRLHLLDEDGNYLGNGVEINWNNTPVVGNSLVDQYNADDTVSGKNAKKNIRLAAVELAEFGLTTAERSRAVIFRLEISANADPIFFVVNDKSFITSCAQMDTDGDGVINSLDLDSDNDGIYDGVEAGHGLALSAGKLTGAVGTDGIVNALQAVGQFDNGTVNYEIADSDNDNILDFLSSDSDADGCNDVQEAGFLDGDFDGYLGVSPLTTDSWGVVTGQSGYTPPRDEDNNSVADYMQKGSAPQIMVGPQNTIAFDGSVGEISVSASDTTEYQWQVSTDNGMNFSNIIASEIYSGVQTNTLVINKPDLEYDGLLYRVELSNKTFTCSTVTSESALLNIRVKTVITNKKITYRAIKE
;
A
#
# COMPACT_ATOMS: atom_id res chain seq x y z
N MET A 1 -19.04 28.95 36.84
CA MET A 1 -20.25 28.41 36.19
C MET A 1 -20.49 29.26 34.95
N LEU A 2 -20.38 28.83 33.71
CA LEU A 2 -20.11 27.55 33.00
C LEU A 2 -19.56 28.00 31.62
N LEU A 3 -18.37 27.61 31.16
CA LEU A 3 -18.08 26.51 30.20
C LEU A 3 -19.14 26.39 29.08
N SER A 4 -18.80 26.62 27.81
CA SER A 4 -18.37 25.64 26.78
C SER A 4 -18.52 26.37 25.42
N GLU A 5 -17.88 26.08 24.28
CA GLU A 5 -17.09 24.95 23.78
C GLU A 5 -16.31 25.48 22.54
N ALA A 6 -15.10 24.97 22.32
CA ALA A 6 -14.31 25.19 21.13
C ALA A 6 -14.85 24.31 19.98
N THR A 7 -14.96 24.86 18.78
CA THR A 7 -15.27 24.08 17.57
C THR A 7 -13.95 23.72 16.89
N ILE A 8 -13.69 22.42 16.80
CA ILE A 8 -12.59 21.81 16.06
C ILE A 8 -12.89 21.96 14.57
N ASN A 9 -11.98 22.59 13.81
CA ASN A 9 -11.99 22.55 12.36
C ASN A 9 -11.59 21.14 11.93
N LYS A 10 -12.54 20.35 11.41
CA LYS A 10 -12.23 19.27 10.48
C LYS A 10 -12.05 19.92 9.12
N GLU A 11 -10.83 20.01 8.64
CA GLU A 11 -10.57 20.24 7.22
C GLU A 11 -11.05 18.98 6.48
N ARG A 12 -12.23 19.10 5.86
CA ARG A 12 -12.60 18.25 4.73
C ARG A 12 -11.83 18.82 3.55
N VAL A 13 -10.85 18.08 3.04
CA VAL A 13 -10.31 18.30 1.70
C VAL A 13 -11.50 18.22 0.74
N SER A 14 -11.89 19.37 0.22
CA SER A 14 -12.96 19.49 -0.76
C SER A 14 -12.35 19.26 -2.14
N TYR A 15 -12.64 18.10 -2.74
CA TYR A 15 -12.46 17.88 -4.18
C TYR A 15 -13.21 18.99 -4.93
N THR A 16 -12.46 19.93 -5.50
CA THR A 16 -13.00 21.00 -6.31
C THR A 16 -12.81 20.63 -7.77
N ASP A 17 -13.95 20.42 -8.44
CA ASP A 17 -14.19 20.50 -9.88
C ASP A 17 -12.95 20.76 -10.76
N LYS A 18 -12.29 19.70 -11.25
CA LYS A 18 -11.53 19.80 -12.51
C LYS A 18 -12.56 19.98 -13.64
N PRO A 19 -12.41 21.00 -14.51
CA PRO A 19 -13.39 21.28 -15.56
C PRO A 19 -13.40 20.15 -16.59
N GLU A 20 -14.61 19.73 -16.97
CA GLU A 20 -14.91 18.89 -18.14
C GLU A 20 -14.40 19.57 -19.43
N SER A 21 -13.12 19.46 -19.72
CA SER A 21 -12.58 19.70 -21.05
C SER A 21 -11.20 19.05 -21.18
N GLU A 22 -11.14 18.04 -22.05
CA GLU A 22 -9.95 17.29 -22.44
C GLU A 22 -9.46 16.29 -21.38
N ILE A 23 -10.20 15.19 -21.24
CA ILE A 23 -9.59 13.90 -20.90
C ILE A 23 -8.59 13.63 -22.04
N SER A 24 -7.34 14.00 -21.82
CA SER A 24 -6.26 13.90 -22.78
C SER A 24 -6.02 12.45 -23.15
N ALA A 25 -5.74 12.23 -24.43
CA ALA A 25 -5.46 10.94 -25.05
C ALA A 25 -4.16 10.28 -24.54
N ASN A 26 -4.12 9.89 -23.27
CA ASN A 26 -3.12 8.99 -22.68
C ASN A 26 -3.72 7.63 -22.28
N PHE A 27 -4.95 7.32 -22.74
CA PHE A 27 -5.45 5.95 -22.64
C PHE A 27 -4.64 5.09 -23.61
N TYR A 28 -3.94 4.10 -23.07
CA TYR A 28 -3.01 3.19 -23.73
C TYR A 28 -1.64 3.77 -24.06
N GLN A 29 -0.71 3.67 -23.12
CA GLN A 29 0.69 3.43 -23.47
C GLN A 29 1.00 1.95 -23.24
N SER A 30 0.42 1.08 -24.06
CA SER A 30 0.96 -0.27 -24.18
C SER A 30 2.44 -0.13 -24.52
N ASN A 31 3.31 -0.80 -23.76
CA ASN A 31 4.78 -0.80 -23.85
C ASN A 31 5.58 0.26 -23.05
N VAL A 32 5.01 0.98 -22.08
CA VAL A 32 5.87 1.59 -21.04
C VAL A 32 6.14 0.53 -19.99
N ASP A 33 7.39 0.48 -19.57
CA ASP A 33 8.03 -0.45 -18.62
C ASP A 33 8.97 0.48 -17.86
N THR A 34 8.43 1.07 -16.79
CA THR A 34 9.04 2.21 -16.12
C THR A 34 10.29 1.78 -15.36
N ASP A 35 10.22 0.69 -14.60
CA ASP A 35 11.34 0.13 -13.85
C ASP A 35 12.35 -0.67 -14.69
N GLY A 36 11.97 -1.12 -15.89
CA GLY A 36 12.80 -1.83 -16.85
C GLY A 36 12.93 -3.33 -16.59
N ASP A 37 12.00 -3.95 -15.86
CA ASP A 37 12.02 -5.39 -15.54
C ASP A 37 11.55 -6.28 -16.71
N GLY A 38 10.92 -5.67 -17.73
CA GLY A 38 10.41 -6.31 -18.92
C GLY A 38 8.91 -6.63 -18.91
N ILE A 39 8.19 -6.18 -17.89
CA ILE A 39 6.73 -6.13 -17.76
C ILE A 39 6.31 -4.69 -18.01
N SER A 40 5.15 -4.50 -18.64
CA SER A 40 4.66 -3.16 -18.90
C SER A 40 3.79 -2.67 -17.75
N ASP A 41 3.81 -1.37 -17.47
CA ASP A 41 3.07 -0.73 -16.36
C ASP A 41 1.55 -1.00 -16.36
N ASP A 42 0.98 -1.48 -17.48
CA ASP A 42 -0.43 -1.90 -17.53
C ASP A 42 -0.67 -3.34 -17.01
N ILE A 43 0.40 -4.05 -16.66
CA ILE A 43 0.45 -5.44 -16.19
C ILE A 43 1.27 -5.57 -14.91
N ASP A 44 2.33 -4.76 -14.78
CA ASP A 44 3.16 -4.63 -13.59
C ASP A 44 2.31 -4.19 -12.39
N GLU A 45 2.73 -4.57 -11.19
CA GLU A 45 2.06 -4.25 -9.94
C GLU A 45 2.94 -3.50 -8.95
N ASP A 46 4.15 -3.14 -9.37
CA ASP A 46 5.18 -2.42 -8.60
C ASP A 46 5.98 -1.61 -9.64
N ASP A 47 5.32 -0.62 -10.27
CA ASP A 47 5.75 0.07 -11.50
C ASP A 47 7.12 0.78 -11.37
N ASP A 48 7.56 1.07 -10.16
CA ASP A 48 8.86 1.66 -9.86
C ASP A 48 9.83 0.74 -9.11
N ASN A 49 9.37 -0.45 -8.73
CA ASN A 49 10.14 -1.51 -8.09
C ASN A 49 10.76 -1.08 -6.76
N ASP A 50 10.10 -0.22 -6.01
CA ASP A 50 10.52 0.17 -4.67
C ASP A 50 10.14 -0.91 -3.62
N GLY A 51 9.22 -1.81 -3.99
CA GLY A 51 8.74 -2.92 -3.18
C GLY A 51 7.35 -2.73 -2.58
N ILE A 52 6.70 -1.59 -2.83
CA ILE A 52 5.31 -1.28 -2.51
C ILE A 52 4.48 -1.56 -3.76
N PRO A 53 3.46 -2.44 -3.68
CA PRO A 53 2.62 -2.65 -4.84
C PRO A 53 1.69 -1.47 -5.10
N ASP A 54 1.44 -1.11 -6.37
CA ASP A 54 0.65 0.04 -6.80
C ASP A 54 -0.72 0.12 -6.10
N LEU A 55 -1.29 -1.04 -5.77
CA LEU A 55 -2.54 -1.16 -5.01
C LEU A 55 -2.53 -0.34 -3.70
N TYR A 56 -1.37 -0.18 -3.08
CA TYR A 56 -1.17 0.54 -1.83
C TYR A 56 -0.83 2.02 -2.06
N GLU A 57 -0.20 2.38 -3.17
CA GLU A 57 0.09 3.77 -3.56
C GLU A 57 -1.13 4.49 -4.17
N ASP A 58 -1.96 3.77 -4.92
CA ASP A 58 -3.05 4.35 -5.72
C ASP A 58 -4.37 4.60 -4.95
N GLY A 59 -4.34 4.61 -3.61
CA GLY A 59 -5.51 4.97 -2.78
C GLY A 59 -6.69 3.99 -2.93
N CYS A 60 -6.42 2.76 -3.37
CA CYS A 60 -7.42 1.76 -3.72
C CYS A 60 -8.17 1.14 -2.52
N GLU A 61 -7.69 1.28 -1.28
CA GLU A 61 -8.33 0.69 -0.09
C GLU A 61 -9.36 1.63 0.57
N ILE A 62 -10.65 1.57 0.16
CA ILE A 62 -11.76 2.18 0.94
C ILE A 62 -12.51 1.18 1.84
N ASN A 63 -12.38 1.38 3.17
CA ASN A 63 -13.10 0.65 4.21
C ASN A 63 -14.54 1.20 4.39
N THR A 64 -15.42 0.93 3.42
CA THR A 64 -16.79 1.46 3.42
C THR A 64 -17.83 0.38 3.67
N ALA A 65 -18.78 0.66 4.57
CA ALA A 65 -19.93 -0.21 4.80
C ALA A 65 -20.95 -0.09 3.65
N PHE A 66 -21.29 -1.21 3.02
CA PHE A 66 -22.21 -1.21 1.89
C PHE A 66 -23.68 -1.10 2.31
N GLY A 67 -24.45 -0.34 1.53
CA GLY A 67 -25.92 -0.28 1.63
C GLY A 67 -26.63 -1.58 1.25
N SER A 68 -27.96 -1.52 1.09
CA SER A 68 -28.73 -2.64 0.53
C SER A 68 -28.67 -2.62 -1.01
N PRO A 69 -28.43 -3.76 -1.69
CA PRO A 69 -28.40 -3.81 -3.14
C PRO A 69 -29.69 -3.32 -3.79
N THR A 70 -29.55 -2.60 -4.91
CA THR A 70 -30.67 -2.26 -5.80
C THR A 70 -31.18 -3.51 -6.52
N SER A 71 -32.40 -3.46 -7.06
CA SER A 71 -32.93 -4.58 -7.86
C SER A 71 -32.11 -4.81 -9.12
N SER A 72 -31.87 -6.07 -9.47
CA SER A 72 -31.13 -6.43 -10.68
C SER A 72 -32.05 -6.72 -11.88
N LEU A 73 -31.62 -6.31 -13.08
CA LEU A 73 -32.27 -6.63 -14.35
C LEU A 73 -31.51 -7.77 -15.06
N ALA A 74 -32.21 -8.69 -15.69
CA ALA A 74 -31.55 -9.80 -16.39
C ALA A 74 -30.92 -9.34 -17.71
N THR A 75 -29.65 -9.71 -17.94
CA THR A 75 -29.01 -9.57 -19.25
C THR A 75 -29.23 -10.80 -20.13
N THR A 76 -29.15 -10.63 -21.45
CA THR A 76 -29.22 -11.72 -22.44
C THR A 76 -28.07 -11.71 -23.45
N ASN A 77 -27.03 -10.91 -23.17
CA ASN A 77 -25.84 -10.75 -24.00
C ASN A 77 -24.88 -11.93 -23.79
N TYR A 78 -25.30 -13.12 -24.18
CA TYR A 78 -24.51 -14.33 -24.00
C TYR A 78 -23.42 -14.44 -25.05
N VAL A 79 -22.25 -14.90 -24.60
CA VAL A 79 -21.18 -15.29 -25.52
C VAL A 79 -21.57 -16.60 -26.20
N THR A 80 -21.34 -16.66 -27.52
CA THR A 80 -21.72 -17.81 -28.35
C THR A 80 -20.53 -18.54 -28.92
N SER A 81 -19.36 -17.88 -29.03
CA SER A 81 -18.10 -18.45 -29.49
C SER A 81 -16.93 -17.84 -28.71
N ILE A 82 -15.89 -18.64 -28.46
CA ILE A 82 -14.64 -18.21 -27.81
C ILE A 82 -13.43 -18.74 -28.59
N TYR A 83 -12.33 -18.00 -28.51
CA TYR A 83 -11.07 -18.28 -29.19
C TYR A 83 -9.93 -18.11 -28.18
N THR A 84 -9.02 -19.08 -28.10
CA THR A 84 -7.92 -19.07 -27.13
C THR A 84 -6.62 -19.51 -27.80
N ASN A 85 -5.49 -19.23 -27.16
CA ASN A 85 -4.17 -19.65 -27.62
C ASN A 85 -3.81 -21.11 -27.22
N TYR A 86 -4.75 -21.86 -26.63
CA TYR A 86 -4.51 -23.22 -26.19
C TYR A 86 -4.07 -24.12 -27.35
N GLY A 87 -2.91 -24.77 -27.20
CA GLY A 87 -2.32 -25.60 -28.25
C GLY A 87 -1.94 -24.84 -29.52
N GLY A 88 -1.74 -23.52 -29.41
CA GLY A 88 -1.49 -22.58 -30.51
C GLY A 88 -2.76 -21.81 -30.89
N PHE A 89 -3.82 -22.52 -31.24
CA PHE A 89 -5.13 -21.94 -31.52
C PHE A 89 -6.23 -22.94 -31.21
N TRP A 90 -7.21 -22.48 -30.45
CA TRP A 90 -8.39 -23.27 -30.10
C TRP A 90 -9.63 -22.41 -30.23
N ASN A 91 -10.66 -22.96 -30.87
CA ASN A 91 -11.96 -22.31 -30.96
C ASN A 91 -13.07 -23.27 -30.54
N SER A 92 -14.17 -22.71 -30.03
CA SER A 92 -15.35 -23.47 -29.68
C SER A 92 -16.58 -22.57 -29.68
N SER A 93 -17.74 -23.13 -29.99
CA SER A 93 -19.00 -22.38 -29.96
C SER A 93 -20.14 -23.19 -29.36
N SER A 94 -21.15 -22.48 -28.87
CA SER A 94 -22.40 -23.06 -28.37
C SER A 94 -23.13 -23.94 -29.39
N SER A 95 -22.88 -23.74 -30.68
CA SER A 95 -23.45 -24.56 -31.77
C SER A 95 -22.55 -25.71 -32.21
N SER A 96 -21.26 -25.65 -31.89
CA SER A 96 -20.24 -26.64 -32.25
C SER A 96 -19.14 -26.64 -31.19
N ILE A 97 -19.41 -27.32 -30.08
CA ILE A 97 -18.46 -27.43 -28.97
C ILE A 97 -17.25 -28.23 -29.42
N ASN A 98 -16.06 -27.66 -29.23
CA ASN A 98 -14.81 -28.36 -29.51
C ASN A 98 -14.72 -29.63 -28.67
N PRO A 99 -14.48 -30.81 -29.28
CA PRO A 99 -14.43 -32.07 -28.55
C PRO A 99 -13.22 -32.17 -27.61
N THR A 100 -12.16 -31.39 -27.86
CA THR A 100 -10.95 -31.35 -27.05
C THR A 100 -11.10 -30.25 -25.99
N PRO A 101 -11.34 -30.59 -24.71
CA PRO A 101 -11.27 -29.60 -23.64
C PRO A 101 -9.84 -29.08 -23.49
N PHE A 102 -9.67 -27.80 -23.15
CA PHE A 102 -8.34 -27.35 -22.73
C PHE A 102 -8.01 -27.90 -21.35
N ASP A 103 -6.73 -28.14 -21.13
CA ASP A 103 -6.23 -28.90 -20.00
C ASP A 103 -4.90 -28.28 -19.48
N ASN A 104 -4.64 -27.04 -19.88
CA ASN A 104 -3.47 -26.22 -19.55
C ASN A 104 -3.80 -24.73 -19.82
N VAL A 105 -2.79 -23.86 -19.83
CA VAL A 105 -2.88 -22.42 -20.16
C VAL A 105 -3.76 -22.22 -21.40
N SER A 106 -4.75 -21.35 -21.26
CA SER A 106 -5.70 -21.04 -22.32
C SER A 106 -6.16 -19.59 -22.18
N GLU A 107 -5.32 -18.67 -22.62
CA GLU A 107 -5.64 -17.24 -22.62
C GLU A 107 -6.70 -16.92 -23.67
N LEU A 108 -7.73 -16.19 -23.27
CA LEU A 108 -8.83 -15.81 -24.15
C LEU A 108 -8.35 -14.73 -25.13
N LEU A 109 -8.27 -15.06 -26.42
CA LEU A 109 -7.88 -14.14 -27.50
C LEU A 109 -9.05 -13.27 -27.98
N ALA A 110 -10.23 -13.87 -28.04
CA ALA A 110 -11.45 -13.18 -28.48
C ALA A 110 -12.71 -13.93 -28.08
N PHE A 111 -13.85 -13.24 -28.12
CA PHE A 111 -15.16 -13.82 -27.86
C PHE A 111 -16.25 -13.17 -28.71
N GLN A 112 -17.35 -13.88 -28.95
CA GLN A 112 -18.44 -13.43 -29.82
C GLN A 112 -19.76 -13.25 -29.06
N VAL A 113 -20.35 -12.06 -29.18
CA VAL A 113 -21.71 -11.73 -28.68
C VAL A 113 -22.55 -11.23 -29.85
N GLY A 114 -23.69 -11.88 -30.08
CA GLY A 114 -24.52 -11.59 -31.25
C GLY A 114 -23.72 -11.81 -32.55
N SER A 115 -23.57 -10.76 -33.36
CA SER A 115 -22.80 -10.79 -34.61
C SER A 115 -21.40 -10.20 -34.49
N ARG A 116 -21.02 -9.66 -33.33
CA ARG A 116 -19.73 -8.98 -33.11
C ARG A 116 -18.77 -9.91 -32.39
N THR A 117 -17.52 -9.90 -32.83
CA THR A 117 -16.42 -10.65 -32.18
C THR A 117 -15.44 -9.63 -31.62
N TYR A 118 -15.16 -9.67 -30.34
CA TYR A 118 -14.32 -8.71 -29.64
C TYR A 118 -12.93 -9.31 -29.40
N ALA A 119 -11.87 -8.60 -29.79
CA ALA A 119 -10.52 -8.93 -29.37
C ALA A 119 -10.35 -8.63 -27.88
N THR A 120 -9.54 -9.41 -27.16
CA THR A 120 -9.29 -9.18 -25.72
C THR A 120 -8.06 -8.33 -25.45
N GLY A 121 -7.28 -8.00 -26.48
CA GLY A 121 -5.96 -7.38 -26.32
C GLY A 121 -4.82 -8.39 -26.14
N ILE A 122 -5.12 -9.68 -25.90
CA ILE A 122 -4.09 -10.72 -25.81
C ILE A 122 -3.54 -11.05 -27.19
N GLY A 123 -2.21 -11.06 -27.28
CA GLY A 123 -1.49 -11.36 -28.51
C GLY A 123 -1.43 -12.84 -28.90
N GLY A 124 -0.95 -13.09 -30.12
CA GLY A 124 -0.67 -14.43 -30.59
C GLY A 124 -0.43 -14.51 -32.09
N SER A 125 0.12 -15.63 -32.58
CA SER A 125 0.35 -15.83 -34.02
C SER A 125 -0.91 -15.81 -34.89
N TYR A 126 -2.08 -15.80 -34.25
CA TYR A 126 -3.40 -15.83 -34.87
C TYR A 126 -4.18 -14.52 -34.72
N MET A 127 -3.64 -13.54 -33.99
CA MET A 127 -4.20 -12.19 -33.86
C MET A 127 -3.32 -11.23 -34.66
N ILE A 128 -3.95 -10.36 -35.47
CA ILE A 128 -3.25 -9.47 -36.40
C ILE A 128 -3.76 -8.05 -36.15
N ASP A 129 -2.81 -7.14 -35.90
CA ASP A 129 -3.04 -5.70 -35.96
C ASP A 129 -2.61 -5.22 -37.34
N THR A 130 -3.58 -4.97 -38.22
CA THR A 130 -3.28 -4.57 -39.59
C THR A 130 -2.92 -3.10 -39.74
N ASN A 131 -3.20 -2.27 -38.74
CA ASN A 131 -3.04 -0.81 -38.81
C ASN A 131 -1.95 -0.24 -37.88
N GLY A 132 -1.40 -1.06 -36.98
CA GLY A 132 -0.29 -0.75 -36.10
C GLY A 132 -0.67 0.15 -34.92
N ASN A 133 -1.94 0.18 -34.51
CA ASN A 133 -2.40 0.99 -33.38
C ASN A 133 -2.30 0.26 -32.01
N GLY A 134 -1.78 -0.96 -31.99
CA GLY A 134 -1.65 -1.76 -30.76
C GLY A 134 -2.91 -2.53 -30.37
N LEU A 135 -3.96 -2.51 -31.19
CA LEU A 135 -5.18 -3.28 -31.02
C LEU A 135 -5.37 -4.24 -32.21
N TYR A 136 -5.81 -5.46 -31.92
CA TYR A 136 -6.04 -6.45 -32.96
C TYR A 136 -7.39 -6.23 -33.66
N ASP A 137 -7.38 -6.23 -35.00
CA ASP A 137 -8.55 -5.98 -35.84
C ASP A 137 -8.92 -7.18 -36.73
N VAL A 138 -8.03 -8.16 -36.84
CA VAL A 138 -8.26 -9.39 -37.59
C VAL A 138 -7.72 -10.62 -36.85
N MET A 139 -8.42 -11.73 -36.96
CA MET A 139 -7.97 -13.06 -36.53
C MET A 139 -7.77 -13.98 -37.73
N ASP A 140 -6.72 -14.79 -37.71
CA ASP A 140 -6.44 -15.88 -38.64
C ASP A 140 -6.93 -17.21 -38.03
N THR A 141 -8.09 -17.73 -38.44
CA THR A 141 -8.67 -18.93 -37.81
C THR A 141 -8.18 -20.26 -38.41
N ASP A 142 -7.46 -20.23 -39.53
CA ASP A 142 -6.96 -21.42 -40.21
C ASP A 142 -5.42 -21.55 -40.19
N GLY A 143 -4.72 -20.53 -39.68
CA GLY A 143 -3.27 -20.51 -39.48
C GLY A 143 -2.47 -20.36 -40.78
N ASN A 144 -3.08 -19.83 -41.83
CA ASN A 144 -2.42 -19.65 -43.12
C ASN A 144 -1.59 -18.35 -43.22
N GLY A 145 -1.61 -17.52 -42.18
CA GLY A 145 -0.95 -16.22 -42.08
C GLY A 145 -1.76 -15.06 -42.68
N ILE A 146 -3.02 -15.29 -43.04
CA ILE A 146 -3.95 -14.30 -43.60
C ILE A 146 -5.21 -14.31 -42.74
N GLY A 147 -5.48 -13.18 -42.11
CA GLY A 147 -6.68 -13.01 -41.31
C GLY A 147 -7.98 -13.17 -42.11
N ASP A 148 -8.93 -13.93 -41.56
CA ASP A 148 -10.18 -14.32 -42.19
C ASP A 148 -11.43 -13.95 -41.38
N VAL A 149 -11.27 -13.55 -40.12
CA VAL A 149 -12.33 -13.04 -39.26
C VAL A 149 -12.00 -11.63 -38.79
N SER A 150 -12.87 -10.66 -39.08
CA SER A 150 -12.78 -9.32 -38.48
C SER A 150 -13.22 -9.35 -37.02
N VAL A 151 -12.48 -8.65 -36.18
CA VAL A 151 -12.78 -8.46 -34.76
C VAL A 151 -12.90 -6.97 -34.45
N GLU A 152 -13.69 -6.63 -33.44
CA GLU A 152 -13.76 -5.28 -32.88
C GLU A 152 -12.48 -5.01 -32.10
N GLU A 153 -11.88 -3.83 -32.32
CA GLU A 153 -10.64 -3.38 -31.67
C GLU A 153 -10.91 -2.99 -30.21
N THR A 154 -10.93 -4.00 -29.37
CA THR A 154 -11.08 -3.86 -27.92
C THR A 154 -9.93 -4.53 -27.19
N SER A 155 -9.76 -4.13 -25.94
CA SER A 155 -8.80 -4.69 -25.00
C SER A 155 -9.48 -4.79 -23.64
N TRP A 156 -9.13 -5.83 -22.91
CA TRP A 156 -9.87 -6.27 -21.73
C TRP A 156 -8.89 -6.71 -20.65
N THR A 157 -9.18 -6.32 -19.42
CA THR A 157 -8.33 -6.65 -18.27
C THR A 157 -9.17 -7.22 -17.13
N ALA A 158 -8.66 -8.26 -16.49
CA ALA A 158 -9.28 -8.83 -15.31
C ALA A 158 -9.19 -7.87 -14.14
N LEU A 159 -10.30 -7.69 -13.42
CA LEU A 159 -10.25 -6.92 -12.18
C LEU A 159 -9.77 -7.81 -11.04
N ARG A 160 -8.94 -7.22 -10.19
CA ARG A 160 -8.44 -7.83 -8.96
C ARG A 160 -9.44 -7.59 -7.83
N PRO A 161 -9.96 -8.65 -7.18
CA PRO A 161 -10.86 -8.44 -6.06
C PRO A 161 -10.07 -7.94 -4.85
N VAL A 162 -10.55 -6.86 -4.22
CA VAL A 162 -10.07 -6.40 -2.90
C VAL A 162 -10.50 -7.38 -1.80
N THR A 163 -11.58 -8.13 -2.04
CA THR A 163 -12.09 -9.10 -1.08
C THR A 163 -11.14 -10.29 -0.92
N LYS A 164 -10.56 -10.50 0.26
CA LYS A 164 -9.73 -11.68 0.54
C LYS A 164 -10.57 -12.98 0.53
N ILE A 165 -10.41 -13.81 -0.50
CA ILE A 165 -11.12 -15.08 -0.70
C ILE A 165 -10.36 -16.24 -0.05
N LYS A 166 -10.71 -16.67 1.17
CA LYS A 166 -9.96 -17.73 1.89
C LYS A 166 -10.64 -19.11 1.92
N SER A 167 -11.70 -19.30 1.13
CA SER A 167 -12.50 -20.51 1.13
C SER A 167 -12.94 -20.89 -0.27
N GLY A 168 -13.33 -22.15 -0.46
CA GLY A 168 -13.78 -22.70 -1.73
C GLY A 168 -12.96 -23.89 -2.19
N ILE A 169 -13.11 -24.22 -3.47
CA ILE A 169 -12.38 -25.26 -4.18
C ILE A 169 -11.65 -24.60 -5.35
N ARG A 170 -10.33 -24.77 -5.41
CA ARG A 170 -9.51 -24.34 -6.53
C ARG A 170 -9.60 -25.35 -7.66
N LEU A 171 -9.75 -24.88 -8.89
CA LEU A 171 -9.79 -25.67 -10.12
C LEU A 171 -8.58 -25.31 -10.98
N GLU A 172 -7.72 -26.27 -11.28
CA GLU A 172 -6.46 -26.02 -12.01
C GLU A 172 -6.35 -26.92 -13.25
N GLY A 173 -6.25 -26.31 -14.43
CA GLY A 173 -5.89 -26.97 -15.68
C GLY A 173 -4.36 -27.13 -15.83
N ARG A 174 -3.57 -26.09 -15.52
CA ARG A 174 -2.10 -26.11 -15.69
C ARG A 174 -1.38 -27.23 -14.93
N ALA A 175 -1.99 -27.71 -13.84
CA ALA A 175 -1.41 -28.69 -12.92
C ALA A 175 -1.76 -30.16 -13.23
N LEU A 176 -2.32 -30.46 -14.41
CA LEU A 176 -2.58 -31.83 -14.82
C LEU A 176 -1.27 -32.61 -14.96
N ASP A 177 -0.98 -33.48 -14.00
CA ASP A 177 0.22 -34.33 -14.00
C ASP A 177 0.10 -35.58 -14.90
N GLY A 178 -1.01 -35.70 -15.63
CA GLY A 178 -1.36 -36.88 -16.42
C GLY A 178 -1.54 -38.16 -15.58
N SER A 179 -1.53 -38.05 -14.26
CA SER A 179 -1.66 -39.14 -13.29
C SER A 179 -3.08 -39.18 -12.75
N THR A 180 -3.64 -40.38 -12.66
CA THR A 180 -4.87 -40.57 -11.87
C THR A 180 -4.59 -40.58 -10.35
N SER A 181 -3.32 -40.52 -9.94
CA SER A 181 -2.87 -40.88 -8.60
C SER A 181 -2.45 -39.69 -7.74
N ASN A 182 -1.81 -38.66 -8.30
CA ASN A 182 -1.41 -37.45 -7.58
C ASN A 182 -1.91 -36.21 -8.33
N ALA A 183 -1.72 -35.04 -7.75
CA ALA A 183 -2.05 -33.75 -8.33
C ALA A 183 -0.83 -32.86 -8.00
N LEU A 184 -0.28 -32.13 -8.98
CA LEU A 184 1.05 -31.47 -8.90
C LEU A 184 0.99 -29.94 -8.83
N GLY A 185 -0.18 -29.37 -8.51
CA GLY A 185 -0.33 -27.91 -8.38
C GLY A 185 0.59 -27.33 -7.30
N PRO A 186 1.02 -26.06 -7.42
CA PRO A 186 1.80 -25.41 -6.38
C PRO A 186 1.03 -25.49 -5.04
N GLN A 187 1.71 -26.01 -4.01
CA GLN A 187 1.18 -25.98 -2.65
C GLN A 187 1.19 -24.52 -2.20
N LEU A 188 0.03 -23.93 -1.97
CA LEU A 188 -0.05 -22.58 -1.40
C LEU A 188 0.13 -22.58 0.12
N THR A 189 0.57 -23.73 0.66
CA THR A 189 1.02 -23.96 2.04
C THR A 189 0.25 -23.15 3.07
N THR A 190 -0.91 -23.67 3.46
CA THR A 190 -1.39 -23.68 4.86
C THR A 190 -1.06 -22.44 5.73
N ASP A 191 -1.52 -21.21 5.40
CA ASP A 191 -1.46 -20.08 6.36
C ASP A 191 -2.55 -18.99 6.14
N GLY A 192 -3.60 -19.30 5.37
CA GLY A 192 -4.74 -18.39 5.20
C GLY A 192 -4.54 -17.30 4.13
N ILE A 193 -3.84 -17.65 3.05
CA ILE A 193 -3.63 -16.80 1.87
C ILE A 193 -4.92 -16.79 1.02
N PRO A 194 -5.35 -15.62 0.49
CA PRO A 194 -6.51 -15.53 -0.38
C PRO A 194 -6.30 -16.19 -1.74
N PHE A 195 -7.36 -16.73 -2.34
CA PHE A 195 -7.41 -17.27 -3.69
C PHE A 195 -7.54 -16.21 -4.79
N ASN A 196 -7.55 -14.92 -4.43
CA ASN A 196 -7.68 -13.80 -5.35
C ASN A 196 -6.80 -13.94 -6.62
N PRO A 197 -5.53 -14.37 -6.53
CA PRO A 197 -4.63 -14.48 -7.69
C PRO A 197 -5.22 -15.29 -8.85
N TYR A 198 -5.92 -16.39 -8.56
CA TYR A 198 -6.52 -17.26 -9.57
C TYR A 198 -7.56 -16.61 -10.49
N LEU A 199 -8.02 -15.41 -10.14
CA LEU A 199 -9.05 -14.68 -10.89
C LEU A 199 -8.45 -13.70 -11.90
N TYR A 200 -7.13 -13.56 -11.95
CA TYR A 200 -6.42 -12.66 -12.87
C TYR A 200 -5.07 -13.22 -13.34
N GLU A 201 -4.96 -14.55 -13.46
CA GLU A 201 -3.77 -15.22 -14.00
C GLU A 201 -3.63 -15.05 -15.53
N GLY A 202 -2.39 -15.03 -16.01
CA GLY A 202 -2.04 -14.92 -17.43
C GLY A 202 -2.05 -13.49 -17.96
N GLU A 203 -1.71 -13.32 -19.24
CA GLU A 203 -1.68 -12.00 -19.88
C GLU A 203 -3.02 -11.29 -19.65
N ARG A 204 -2.98 -10.10 -19.02
CA ARG A 204 -4.15 -9.27 -18.68
C ARG A 204 -5.20 -9.97 -17.79
N GLY A 205 -4.81 -11.10 -17.17
CA GLY A 205 -5.63 -11.93 -16.32
C GLY A 205 -6.71 -12.78 -17.00
N LEU A 206 -6.58 -13.05 -18.31
CA LEU A 206 -7.58 -13.84 -19.05
C LEU A 206 -7.16 -15.30 -19.31
N ASP A 207 -6.31 -15.90 -18.48
CA ASP A 207 -6.08 -17.34 -18.52
C ASP A 207 -7.30 -18.11 -18.00
N MET A 208 -7.93 -18.87 -18.88
CA MET A 208 -9.07 -19.71 -18.55
C MET A 208 -8.69 -21.04 -17.88
N GLY A 209 -7.40 -21.31 -17.71
CA GLY A 209 -6.83 -22.51 -17.09
C GLY A 209 -7.06 -22.59 -15.58
N TYR A 210 -7.47 -21.50 -14.94
CA TYR A 210 -7.72 -21.43 -13.51
C TYR A 210 -9.16 -21.03 -13.21
N ALA A 211 -9.71 -21.52 -12.11
CA ALA A 211 -10.98 -21.03 -11.60
C ALA A 211 -11.09 -21.33 -10.11
N ILE A 212 -12.03 -20.66 -9.47
CA ILE A 212 -12.41 -21.00 -8.11
C ILE A 212 -13.88 -21.41 -8.09
N ALA A 213 -14.24 -22.32 -7.20
CA ALA A 213 -15.57 -22.91 -7.10
C ALA A 213 -16.10 -22.95 -5.68
N ASN A 214 -17.43 -23.03 -5.55
CA ASN A 214 -18.16 -23.09 -4.30
C ASN A 214 -17.87 -21.89 -3.38
N ILE A 215 -17.87 -20.69 -3.95
CA ILE A 215 -17.70 -19.43 -3.22
C ILE A 215 -19.04 -18.70 -3.16
N ASP A 216 -19.77 -18.89 -2.06
CA ASP A 216 -21.05 -18.21 -1.80
C ASP A 216 -20.79 -16.89 -1.06
N ASN A 217 -20.39 -15.85 -1.79
CA ASN A 217 -20.09 -14.55 -1.21
C ASN A 217 -20.28 -13.40 -2.22
N ALA A 218 -20.06 -12.17 -1.76
CA ALA A 218 -19.91 -11.00 -2.62
C ALA A 218 -18.44 -10.56 -2.66
N TRP A 219 -17.97 -10.21 -3.86
CA TRP A 219 -16.64 -9.66 -4.07
C TRP A 219 -16.74 -8.20 -4.49
N TYR A 220 -15.72 -7.45 -4.12
CA TYR A 220 -15.57 -6.04 -4.44
C TYR A 220 -14.30 -5.84 -5.24
N PHE A 221 -14.40 -4.99 -6.26
CA PHE A 221 -13.32 -4.55 -7.10
C PHE A 221 -13.38 -3.02 -7.15
N ARG A 222 -12.23 -2.38 -7.32
CA ARG A 222 -12.14 -0.94 -7.53
C ARG A 222 -12.14 -0.61 -9.00
N LEU A 223 -12.59 0.60 -9.29
CA LEU A 223 -12.59 1.22 -10.60
C LEU A 223 -12.20 2.69 -10.37
N GLY A 224 -11.40 3.29 -11.25
CA GLY A 224 -11.19 4.74 -11.27
C GLY A 224 -12.39 5.54 -11.81
N GLY A 225 -13.43 4.84 -12.28
CA GLY A 225 -14.69 5.43 -12.77
C GLY A 225 -15.21 4.77 -14.04
N ALA A 226 -16.45 5.09 -14.43
CA ALA A 226 -17.05 4.64 -15.68
C ALA A 226 -16.97 5.71 -16.77
N SER A 227 -16.57 5.31 -17.97
CA SER A 227 -16.48 6.16 -19.16
C SER A 227 -17.86 6.60 -19.62
N SER A 228 -18.06 7.92 -19.69
CA SER A 228 -19.30 8.47 -20.26
C SER A 228 -19.43 8.24 -21.77
N ALA A 229 -18.31 8.02 -22.47
CA ALA A 229 -18.29 7.74 -23.91
C ALA A 229 -18.69 6.31 -24.23
N ALA A 230 -18.33 5.35 -23.36
CA ALA A 230 -18.71 3.95 -23.50
C ALA A 230 -20.19 3.69 -23.12
N TYR A 231 -20.81 4.60 -22.35
CA TYR A 231 -22.20 4.44 -21.92
C TYR A 231 -23.19 4.45 -23.11
N GLY A 232 -23.65 3.27 -23.52
CA GLY A 232 -24.68 3.11 -24.56
C GLY A 232 -24.15 3.21 -25.99
N ASP A 233 -22.87 2.87 -26.19
CA ASP A 233 -22.22 2.85 -27.51
C ASP A 233 -22.49 1.55 -28.29
N GLY A 234 -23.13 0.56 -27.66
CA GLY A 234 -23.45 -0.74 -28.24
C GLY A 234 -22.26 -1.71 -28.31
N GLU A 235 -21.12 -1.36 -27.73
CA GLU A 235 -20.03 -2.30 -27.42
C GLU A 235 -20.30 -2.97 -26.07
N MET A 236 -19.64 -4.11 -25.83
CA MET A 236 -19.73 -4.75 -24.51
C MET A 236 -18.65 -4.15 -23.61
N ASP A 237 -18.99 -3.98 -22.34
CA ASP A 237 -18.14 -3.27 -21.37
C ASP A 237 -17.60 -4.18 -20.26
N ILE A 238 -18.32 -5.27 -19.98
CA ILE A 238 -17.98 -6.21 -18.92
C ILE A 238 -18.17 -7.63 -19.44
N LEU A 239 -17.26 -8.54 -19.09
CA LEU A 239 -17.35 -9.94 -19.43
C LEU A 239 -17.19 -10.78 -18.15
N LEU A 240 -18.15 -11.68 -17.94
CA LEU A 240 -18.15 -12.63 -16.85
C LEU A 240 -18.03 -14.04 -17.38
N THR A 241 -17.33 -14.86 -16.60
CA THR A 241 -17.11 -16.26 -16.89
C THR A 241 -17.76 -17.13 -15.83
N GLN A 242 -18.03 -18.38 -16.18
CA GLN A 242 -18.48 -19.41 -15.26
C GLN A 242 -17.78 -20.71 -15.65
N GLY A 243 -16.94 -21.23 -14.75
CA GLY A 243 -16.04 -22.38 -15.00
C GLY A 243 -16.27 -23.58 -14.08
N ALA A 244 -17.16 -23.47 -13.09
CA ALA A 244 -17.50 -24.56 -12.18
C ALA A 244 -18.70 -25.41 -12.65
N GLN A 245 -19.04 -26.44 -11.87
CA GLN A 245 -20.22 -27.26 -12.13
C GLN A 245 -21.44 -26.57 -11.52
N LEU A 246 -22.42 -26.19 -12.36
CA LEU A 246 -23.68 -25.64 -11.86
C LEU A 246 -24.42 -26.66 -10.99
N GLY A 247 -24.96 -26.17 -9.87
CA GLY A 247 -25.84 -26.92 -8.97
C GLY A 247 -27.30 -26.87 -9.40
N ASN A 248 -28.15 -27.58 -8.67
CA ASN A 248 -29.60 -27.46 -8.84
C ASN A 248 -30.09 -26.13 -8.24
N GLY A 249 -30.96 -25.41 -8.95
CA GLY A 249 -31.62 -24.20 -8.44
C GLY A 249 -31.26 -22.95 -9.22
N SER A 250 -31.27 -21.80 -8.54
CA SER A 250 -30.95 -20.51 -9.15
C SER A 250 -29.43 -20.31 -9.13
N ASN A 251 -28.81 -20.26 -10.31
CA ASN A 251 -27.38 -20.02 -10.45
C ASN A 251 -27.21 -18.69 -11.17
N TYR A 252 -26.69 -17.69 -10.46
CA TYR A 252 -26.56 -16.34 -10.98
C TYR A 252 -25.32 -15.62 -10.46
N ASN A 253 -24.88 -14.64 -11.24
CA ASN A 253 -24.10 -13.52 -10.72
C ASN A 253 -24.91 -12.23 -10.83
N ARG A 254 -24.79 -11.35 -9.84
CA ARG A 254 -25.32 -10.00 -9.92
C ARG A 254 -24.22 -8.99 -9.79
N LEU A 255 -24.26 -8.02 -10.68
CA LEU A 255 -23.30 -6.96 -10.85
C LEU A 255 -23.94 -5.69 -10.32
N HIS A 256 -23.19 -4.92 -9.54
CA HIS A 256 -23.59 -3.62 -9.05
C HIS A 256 -22.43 -2.64 -9.15
N LEU A 257 -22.76 -1.39 -9.47
CA LEU A 257 -21.85 -0.26 -9.40
C LEU A 257 -22.18 0.57 -8.17
N LEU A 258 -21.15 1.05 -7.47
CA LEU A 258 -21.29 1.85 -6.26
C LEU A 258 -20.38 3.07 -6.31
N ASP A 259 -20.74 4.09 -5.53
CA ASP A 259 -19.89 5.26 -5.30
C ASP A 259 -18.84 5.06 -4.21
N GLU A 260 -17.96 6.07 -4.06
CA GLU A 260 -16.87 6.12 -3.07
C GLU A 260 -17.35 5.91 -1.63
N ASP A 261 -18.61 6.20 -1.34
CA ASP A 261 -19.24 6.02 -0.02
C ASP A 261 -19.90 4.62 0.14
N GLY A 262 -19.85 3.77 -0.89
CA GLY A 262 -20.50 2.45 -0.91
C GLY A 262 -22.02 2.48 -1.16
N ASN A 263 -22.55 3.55 -1.76
CA ASN A 263 -23.95 3.61 -2.19
C ASN A 263 -24.14 3.01 -3.57
N TYR A 264 -25.19 2.21 -3.74
CA TYR A 264 -25.53 1.59 -5.02
C TYR A 264 -26.04 2.63 -6.02
N LEU A 265 -25.47 2.59 -7.22
CA LEU A 265 -25.82 3.45 -8.35
C LEU A 265 -26.68 2.65 -9.34
N GLY A 266 -27.66 3.33 -9.94
CA GLY A 266 -28.55 2.71 -10.94
C GLY A 266 -29.22 1.41 -10.45
N ASN A 267 -29.44 0.48 -11.38
CA ASN A 267 -29.89 -0.88 -11.09
C ASN A 267 -28.73 -1.88 -11.15
N GLY A 268 -28.90 -3.04 -10.51
CA GLY A 268 -27.98 -4.15 -10.73
C GLY A 268 -28.22 -4.84 -12.09
N VAL A 269 -27.27 -5.65 -12.53
CA VAL A 269 -27.42 -6.52 -13.70
C VAL A 269 -27.27 -7.97 -13.26
N GLU A 270 -28.16 -8.87 -13.67
CA GLU A 270 -28.14 -10.29 -13.32
C GLU A 270 -27.83 -11.15 -14.54
N ILE A 271 -26.82 -12.00 -14.42
CA ILE A 271 -26.56 -13.10 -15.35
C ILE A 271 -27.12 -14.38 -14.75
N ASN A 272 -27.99 -15.06 -15.50
CA ASN A 272 -28.56 -16.34 -15.10
C ASN A 272 -27.90 -17.50 -15.86
N TRP A 273 -26.96 -18.18 -15.20
CA TRP A 273 -26.16 -19.25 -15.78
C TRP A 273 -26.95 -20.50 -16.16
N ASN A 274 -28.17 -20.67 -15.65
CA ASN A 274 -29.05 -21.76 -16.08
C ASN A 274 -29.47 -21.62 -17.55
N ASN A 275 -29.51 -20.39 -18.06
CA ASN A 275 -29.93 -20.08 -19.43
C ASN A 275 -28.77 -19.71 -20.35
N THR A 276 -27.57 -19.46 -19.81
CA THR A 276 -26.37 -19.16 -20.59
C THR A 276 -25.87 -20.43 -21.29
N PRO A 277 -25.65 -20.38 -22.62
CA PRO A 277 -25.16 -21.53 -23.37
C PRO A 277 -23.74 -21.91 -22.93
N VAL A 278 -23.46 -23.21 -22.96
CA VAL A 278 -22.08 -23.72 -22.86
C VAL A 278 -21.37 -23.36 -24.17
N VAL A 279 -20.16 -22.82 -24.07
CA VAL A 279 -19.33 -22.47 -25.24
C VAL A 279 -18.06 -23.31 -25.34
N GLY A 280 -17.68 -24.03 -24.28
CA GLY A 280 -16.47 -24.83 -24.25
C GLY A 280 -16.43 -25.78 -23.06
N ASN A 281 -15.33 -26.53 -22.94
CA ASN A 281 -15.06 -27.34 -21.78
C ASN A 281 -13.59 -27.24 -21.38
N SER A 282 -13.32 -27.37 -20.08
CA SER A 282 -11.98 -27.56 -19.53
C SER A 282 -11.85 -28.92 -18.84
N LEU A 283 -10.63 -29.39 -18.66
CA LEU A 283 -10.26 -30.46 -17.76
C LEU A 283 -9.41 -29.87 -16.64
N VAL A 284 -9.83 -30.11 -15.40
CA VAL A 284 -9.16 -29.54 -14.22
C VAL A 284 -8.98 -30.59 -13.13
N ASP A 285 -7.89 -30.47 -12.39
CA ASP A 285 -7.77 -31.05 -11.06
C ASP A 285 -8.38 -30.08 -10.02
N GLN A 286 -8.88 -30.62 -8.91
CA GLN A 286 -9.60 -29.84 -7.89
C GLN A 286 -8.94 -30.01 -6.54
N TYR A 287 -8.76 -28.90 -5.83
CA TYR A 287 -8.13 -28.84 -4.52
C TYR A 287 -8.99 -28.04 -3.55
N ASN A 288 -9.06 -28.49 -2.31
CA ASN A 288 -9.63 -27.70 -1.22
C ASN A 288 -8.64 -26.59 -0.79
N ALA A 289 -9.10 -25.65 0.02
CA ALA A 289 -8.26 -24.57 0.57
C ALA A 289 -7.09 -25.02 1.46
N ASP A 290 -7.08 -26.27 1.91
CA ASP A 290 -5.96 -26.88 2.64
C ASP A 290 -5.03 -27.70 1.72
N ASP A 291 -5.06 -27.44 0.41
CA ASP A 291 -4.36 -28.15 -0.65
C ASP A 291 -4.70 -29.65 -0.77
N THR A 292 -5.70 -30.15 -0.04
CA THR A 292 -6.13 -31.54 -0.19
C THR A 292 -6.91 -31.75 -1.49
N VAL A 293 -6.59 -32.83 -2.21
CA VAL A 293 -7.25 -33.14 -3.48
C VAL A 293 -8.73 -33.47 -3.25
N SER A 294 -9.62 -32.78 -3.97
CA SER A 294 -11.07 -32.96 -3.92
C SER A 294 -11.67 -33.58 -5.20
N GLY A 295 -10.93 -33.51 -6.31
CA GLY A 295 -11.33 -34.06 -7.61
C GLY A 295 -10.16 -34.11 -8.59
N LYS A 296 -10.26 -34.95 -9.63
CA LYS A 296 -9.20 -35.13 -10.63
C LYS A 296 -9.76 -35.25 -12.03
N ASN A 297 -9.05 -34.72 -13.03
CA ASN A 297 -9.40 -34.77 -14.45
C ASN A 297 -10.89 -34.48 -14.69
N ALA A 298 -11.43 -33.53 -13.94
CA ALA A 298 -12.84 -33.23 -13.92
C ALA A 298 -13.17 -32.33 -15.10
N LYS A 299 -14.09 -32.80 -15.95
CA LYS A 299 -14.59 -31.97 -17.04
C LYS A 299 -15.51 -30.89 -16.49
N LYS A 300 -15.23 -29.63 -16.83
CA LYS A 300 -16.09 -28.48 -16.49
C LYS A 300 -16.57 -27.80 -17.76
N ASN A 301 -17.83 -27.36 -17.72
CA ASN A 301 -18.40 -26.58 -18.81
C ASN A 301 -18.01 -25.13 -18.64
N ILE A 302 -17.81 -24.45 -19.76
CA ILE A 302 -17.44 -23.03 -19.79
C ILE A 302 -18.62 -22.25 -20.34
N ARG A 303 -18.99 -21.18 -19.65
CA ARG A 303 -20.01 -20.21 -20.07
C ARG A 303 -19.47 -18.82 -19.88
N LEU A 304 -19.85 -17.92 -20.79
CA LEU A 304 -19.53 -16.51 -20.68
C LEU A 304 -20.77 -15.68 -21.00
N ALA A 305 -20.88 -14.54 -20.35
CA ALA A 305 -21.89 -13.53 -20.64
C ALA A 305 -21.23 -12.15 -20.55
N ALA A 306 -21.64 -11.27 -21.45
CA ALA A 306 -21.17 -9.90 -21.48
C ALA A 306 -22.30 -8.97 -21.00
N VAL A 307 -21.93 -7.76 -20.59
CA VAL A 307 -22.85 -6.72 -20.15
C VAL A 307 -22.43 -5.40 -20.78
N GLU A 308 -23.39 -4.65 -21.30
CA GLU A 308 -23.22 -3.25 -21.70
C GLU A 308 -23.43 -2.34 -20.47
N LEU A 309 -22.62 -1.30 -20.32
CA LEU A 309 -22.63 -0.35 -19.21
C LEU A 309 -23.99 0.36 -19.10
N ALA A 310 -24.67 0.57 -20.23
CA ALA A 310 -26.02 1.13 -20.26
C ALA A 310 -27.07 0.25 -19.55
N GLU A 311 -26.81 -1.05 -19.36
CA GLU A 311 -27.72 -1.96 -18.64
C GLU A 311 -27.86 -1.61 -17.15
N PHE A 312 -26.91 -0.87 -16.56
CA PHE A 312 -26.99 -0.38 -15.19
C PHE A 312 -27.93 0.82 -15.01
N GLY A 313 -28.34 1.49 -16.10
CA GLY A 313 -29.29 2.59 -16.03
C GLY A 313 -28.78 3.85 -15.29
N LEU A 314 -27.47 4.11 -15.34
CA LEU A 314 -26.82 5.25 -14.67
C LEU A 314 -27.23 6.60 -15.28
N THR A 315 -27.47 7.59 -14.42
CA THR A 315 -27.53 9.00 -14.82
C THR A 315 -26.13 9.55 -15.14
N THR A 316 -26.04 10.68 -15.84
CA THR A 316 -24.73 11.30 -16.19
C THR A 316 -23.86 11.57 -14.95
N ALA A 317 -24.46 12.04 -13.85
CA ALA A 317 -23.72 12.34 -12.62
C ALA A 317 -23.26 11.08 -11.85
N GLU A 318 -23.91 9.95 -12.07
CA GLU A 318 -23.53 8.69 -11.42
C GLU A 318 -22.35 8.01 -12.11
N ARG A 319 -22.15 8.22 -13.43
CA ARG A 319 -21.06 7.57 -14.19
C ARG A 319 -19.67 7.90 -13.65
N SER A 320 -19.40 9.18 -13.40
CA SER A 320 -18.11 9.62 -12.83
C SER A 320 -17.93 9.22 -11.37
N ARG A 321 -19.00 8.79 -10.70
CA ARG A 321 -18.98 8.35 -9.31
C ARG A 321 -18.96 6.82 -9.19
N ALA A 322 -19.06 6.07 -10.29
CA ALA A 322 -19.09 4.61 -10.25
C ALA A 322 -17.67 4.04 -10.15
N VAL A 323 -17.16 3.98 -8.92
CA VAL A 323 -15.76 3.65 -8.59
C VAL A 323 -15.60 2.30 -7.89
N ILE A 324 -16.70 1.59 -7.64
CA ILE A 324 -16.67 0.24 -7.06
C ILE A 324 -17.53 -0.69 -7.90
N PHE A 325 -16.96 -1.83 -8.22
CA PHE A 325 -17.71 -2.97 -8.71
C PHE A 325 -18.01 -3.94 -7.58
N ARG A 326 -19.26 -4.41 -7.49
CA ARG A 326 -19.65 -5.48 -6.57
C ARG A 326 -20.27 -6.63 -7.34
N LEU A 327 -19.67 -7.80 -7.19
CA LEU A 327 -20.12 -9.06 -7.76
C LEU A 327 -20.75 -9.93 -6.67
N GLU A 328 -22.07 -10.11 -6.69
CA GLU A 328 -22.73 -11.15 -5.90
C GLU A 328 -22.67 -12.47 -6.65
N ILE A 329 -22.26 -13.52 -5.95
CA ILE A 329 -22.11 -14.86 -6.51
C ILE A 329 -23.04 -15.80 -5.76
N SER A 330 -23.94 -16.46 -6.48
CA SER A 330 -24.68 -17.59 -5.90
C SER A 330 -23.74 -18.79 -5.74
N ALA A 331 -23.91 -19.60 -4.70
CA ALA A 331 -23.07 -20.73 -4.33
C ALA A 331 -22.52 -21.71 -5.42
N ASN A 332 -23.08 -21.77 -6.63
CA ASN A 332 -22.54 -22.61 -7.72
C ASN A 332 -22.31 -21.83 -9.03
N ALA A 333 -22.33 -20.51 -8.98
CA ALA A 333 -22.15 -19.60 -10.12
C ALA A 333 -20.70 -19.10 -10.17
N ASP A 334 -19.76 -20.02 -10.04
CA ASP A 334 -18.39 -19.63 -9.73
C ASP A 334 -17.59 -19.27 -11.01
N PRO A 335 -16.91 -18.12 -10.99
CA PRO A 335 -16.20 -17.60 -12.16
C PRO A 335 -14.81 -18.20 -12.34
N ILE A 336 -14.29 -18.03 -13.56
CA ILE A 336 -12.89 -18.20 -13.93
C ILE A 336 -12.18 -16.88 -13.58
N PHE A 337 -12.63 -15.80 -14.22
CA PHE A 337 -12.22 -14.41 -13.98
C PHE A 337 -13.41 -13.46 -14.22
N PHE A 338 -13.23 -12.21 -13.80
CA PHE A 338 -14.15 -11.09 -14.05
C PHE A 338 -13.36 -9.97 -14.74
N VAL A 339 -13.73 -9.59 -15.97
CA VAL A 339 -12.95 -8.64 -16.77
C VAL A 339 -13.82 -7.48 -17.26
N VAL A 340 -13.18 -6.34 -17.49
CA VAL A 340 -13.79 -5.14 -18.05
C VAL A 340 -13.06 -4.73 -19.32
N ASN A 341 -13.75 -4.00 -20.20
CA ASN A 341 -13.15 -3.36 -21.35
C ASN A 341 -12.44 -2.08 -20.88
N ASP A 342 -11.16 -1.90 -21.19
CA ASP A 342 -10.39 -0.78 -20.64
C ASP A 342 -10.78 0.58 -21.28
N LYS A 343 -11.60 0.60 -22.34
CA LYS A 343 -12.26 1.83 -22.81
C LYS A 343 -13.47 2.23 -21.96
N SER A 344 -14.04 1.29 -21.22
CA SER A 344 -15.30 1.45 -20.50
C SER A 344 -15.10 1.85 -19.04
N PHE A 345 -13.99 1.40 -18.45
CA PHE A 345 -13.64 1.68 -17.07
C PHE A 345 -12.18 2.10 -16.98
N ILE A 346 -11.90 3.02 -16.06
CA ILE A 346 -10.54 3.25 -15.61
C ILE A 346 -10.25 2.13 -14.61
N THR A 347 -9.26 1.28 -14.90
CA THR A 347 -8.92 0.10 -14.11
C THR A 347 -7.90 0.38 -13.03
N SER A 348 -7.07 1.41 -13.19
CA SER A 348 -6.30 2.03 -12.10
C SER A 348 -7.21 2.87 -11.21
N CYS A 349 -6.87 2.98 -9.93
CA CYS A 349 -7.60 3.88 -9.04
C CYS A 349 -7.23 5.34 -9.37
N ALA A 350 -7.70 6.29 -8.56
CA ALA A 350 -7.30 7.67 -8.78
C ALA A 350 -5.81 7.79 -8.43
N GLN A 351 -4.95 7.89 -9.45
CA GLN A 351 -3.52 8.15 -9.29
C GLN A 351 -3.31 9.29 -8.29
N MET A 352 -2.59 8.98 -7.21
CA MET A 352 -2.24 9.94 -6.18
C MET A 352 -0.84 10.51 -6.44
N ASP A 353 -0.64 11.73 -5.98
CA ASP A 353 0.59 12.52 -6.09
C ASP A 353 0.59 13.32 -4.77
N THR A 354 1.16 12.71 -3.73
CA THR A 354 0.99 13.13 -2.33
C THR A 354 1.68 14.45 -2.06
N ASP A 355 2.87 14.65 -2.59
CA ASP A 355 3.69 15.85 -2.42
C ASP A 355 3.43 16.95 -3.49
N GLY A 356 2.76 16.61 -4.59
CA GLY A 356 2.42 17.53 -5.68
C GLY A 356 3.60 17.87 -6.60
N ASP A 357 4.63 17.03 -6.66
CA ASP A 357 5.82 17.25 -7.47
C ASP A 357 5.59 16.94 -8.98
N GLY A 358 4.53 16.18 -9.27
CA GLY A 358 4.08 15.80 -10.61
C GLY A 358 4.49 14.40 -11.07
N VAL A 359 5.17 13.63 -10.22
CA VAL A 359 5.29 12.17 -10.27
C VAL A 359 4.12 11.60 -9.44
N ILE A 360 3.55 10.48 -9.88
CA ILE A 360 2.47 9.84 -9.13
C ILE A 360 3.09 8.84 -8.17
N ASN A 361 2.45 8.59 -7.02
CA ASN A 361 3.01 7.75 -5.96
C ASN A 361 3.49 6.39 -6.48
N SER A 362 2.74 5.73 -7.37
CA SER A 362 3.14 4.43 -7.96
C SER A 362 4.41 4.48 -8.84
N LEU A 363 4.91 5.68 -9.13
CA LEU A 363 6.12 5.95 -9.92
C LEU A 363 7.16 6.77 -9.13
N ASP A 364 6.87 7.10 -7.88
CA ASP A 364 7.62 8.00 -7.02
C ASP A 364 8.36 7.21 -5.95
N LEU A 365 9.68 7.42 -5.84
CA LEU A 365 10.49 6.72 -4.84
C LEU A 365 10.53 7.42 -3.48
N ASP A 366 9.92 8.61 -3.35
CA ASP A 366 9.84 9.45 -2.16
C ASP A 366 8.52 10.26 -2.20
N SER A 367 7.38 9.56 -2.09
CA SER A 367 6.02 10.08 -2.34
C SER A 367 5.63 11.28 -1.48
N ASP A 368 6.26 11.48 -0.32
CA ASP A 368 6.02 12.61 0.57
C ASP A 368 7.19 13.61 0.65
N ASN A 369 8.27 13.36 -0.10
CA ASN A 369 9.44 14.22 -0.26
C ASN A 369 10.17 14.58 1.06
N ASP A 370 10.09 13.72 2.06
CA ASP A 370 10.73 13.91 3.36
C ASP A 370 12.23 13.52 3.36
N GLY A 371 12.68 12.86 2.29
CA GLY A 371 14.07 12.47 2.08
C GLY A 371 14.44 11.07 2.60
N ILE A 372 13.46 10.29 3.04
CA ILE A 372 13.51 8.84 3.15
C ILE A 372 13.06 8.26 1.79
N TYR A 373 13.25 6.97 1.55
CA TYR A 373 12.72 6.35 0.33
C TYR A 373 11.49 5.54 0.73
N ASP A 374 10.48 5.50 -0.13
CA ASP A 374 9.22 4.79 0.10
C ASP A 374 9.48 3.32 0.50
N GLY A 375 10.30 2.59 -0.25
CA GLY A 375 10.71 1.22 0.11
C GLY A 375 11.45 1.09 1.46
N VAL A 376 12.10 2.14 1.98
CA VAL A 376 12.65 2.14 3.35
C VAL A 376 11.52 2.22 4.37
N GLU A 377 10.55 3.10 4.14
CA GLU A 377 9.40 3.33 5.01
C GLU A 377 8.41 2.17 4.99
N ALA A 378 8.26 1.50 3.85
CA ALA A 378 7.50 0.27 3.72
C ALA A 378 7.93 -0.82 4.72
N GLY A 379 9.18 -0.76 5.21
CA GLY A 379 9.64 -1.58 6.33
C GLY A 379 10.01 -3.02 5.94
N HIS A 380 10.13 -3.33 4.65
CA HIS A 380 10.47 -4.69 4.19
C HIS A 380 11.94 -5.08 4.48
N GLY A 381 12.82 -4.11 4.79
CA GLY A 381 14.19 -4.33 5.27
C GLY A 381 15.16 -4.94 4.26
N LEU A 382 14.84 -4.86 2.96
CA LEU A 382 15.73 -5.30 1.88
C LEU A 382 16.64 -4.13 1.45
N ALA A 383 17.73 -4.46 0.77
CA ALA A 383 18.66 -3.44 0.31
C ALA A 383 18.17 -2.81 -0.99
N LEU A 384 18.02 -1.48 -0.98
CA LEU A 384 17.65 -0.68 -2.14
C LEU A 384 18.89 -0.12 -2.85
N SER A 385 18.73 0.14 -4.15
CA SER A 385 19.72 0.77 -5.02
C SER A 385 19.11 2.02 -5.64
N ALA A 386 19.24 3.16 -4.93
CA ALA A 386 18.57 4.42 -5.26
C ALA A 386 17.05 4.27 -5.30
N GLY A 387 16.44 4.02 -4.13
CA GLY A 387 15.00 3.76 -3.96
C GLY A 387 14.54 2.37 -4.40
N LYS A 388 15.16 1.78 -5.43
CA LYS A 388 14.66 0.57 -6.07
C LYS A 388 15.22 -0.73 -5.52
N LEU A 389 14.41 -1.78 -5.49
CA LEU A 389 14.85 -3.16 -5.38
C LEU A 389 15.53 -3.64 -6.66
N THR A 390 16.30 -4.71 -6.50
CA THR A 390 16.90 -5.41 -7.64
C THR A 390 16.71 -6.90 -7.42
N GLY A 391 16.29 -7.61 -8.46
CA GLY A 391 15.95 -9.01 -8.31
C GLY A 391 15.46 -9.67 -9.57
N ALA A 392 15.04 -10.92 -9.42
CA ALA A 392 14.16 -11.54 -10.41
C ALA A 392 12.73 -11.19 -10.00
N VAL A 393 11.89 -10.90 -10.99
CA VAL A 393 10.46 -10.65 -10.88
C VAL A 393 9.68 -11.83 -11.46
N GLY A 394 8.40 -11.95 -11.13
CA GLY A 394 7.46 -12.90 -11.73
C GLY A 394 6.84 -12.36 -13.01
N THR A 395 5.59 -12.72 -13.27
CA THR A 395 4.72 -12.09 -14.28
C THR A 395 3.89 -10.95 -13.71
N ASP A 396 3.99 -10.68 -12.41
CA ASP A 396 3.30 -9.60 -11.71
C ASP A 396 4.24 -8.44 -11.32
N GLY A 397 5.50 -8.43 -11.77
CA GLY A 397 6.46 -7.33 -11.60
C GLY A 397 7.05 -7.16 -10.20
N ILE A 398 6.36 -7.66 -9.18
CA ILE A 398 6.87 -7.64 -7.80
C ILE A 398 8.15 -8.49 -7.69
N VAL A 399 9.16 -7.95 -7.01
CA VAL A 399 10.41 -8.68 -6.75
C VAL A 399 10.16 -9.93 -5.91
N ASN A 400 10.61 -11.08 -6.42
CA ASN A 400 10.46 -12.41 -5.81
C ASN A 400 10.89 -12.51 -4.34
N ALA A 401 11.80 -11.64 -3.88
CA ALA A 401 12.26 -11.61 -2.48
C ALA A 401 11.17 -11.13 -1.51
N LEU A 402 10.24 -10.31 -1.99
CA LEU A 402 9.09 -9.79 -1.25
C LEU A 402 7.86 -10.69 -1.36
N GLN A 403 7.93 -11.77 -2.13
CA GLN A 403 6.80 -12.68 -2.30
C GLN A 403 7.03 -13.98 -1.55
N ALA A 404 5.95 -14.71 -1.26
CA ALA A 404 6.06 -16.01 -0.64
C ALA A 404 6.64 -17.04 -1.64
N VAL A 405 7.49 -17.96 -1.14
CA VAL A 405 8.17 -18.95 -1.99
C VAL A 405 7.15 -19.78 -2.76
N GLY A 406 7.20 -19.72 -4.10
CA GLY A 406 6.28 -20.43 -4.99
C GLY A 406 4.97 -19.68 -5.28
N GLN A 407 4.91 -18.39 -4.95
CA GLN A 407 3.77 -17.49 -5.15
C GLN A 407 4.20 -16.19 -5.83
N PHE A 408 5.14 -16.30 -6.76
CA PHE A 408 5.84 -15.20 -7.40
C PHE A 408 5.02 -14.41 -8.42
N ASP A 409 3.76 -14.76 -8.65
CA ASP A 409 2.95 -14.21 -9.75
C ASP A 409 1.55 -13.82 -9.25
N ASN A 410 1.43 -13.49 -7.96
CA ASN A 410 0.17 -13.45 -7.25
C ASN A 410 -0.24 -12.05 -6.76
N GLY A 411 0.51 -11.01 -7.13
CA GLY A 411 0.24 -9.61 -6.82
C GLY A 411 0.25 -9.29 -5.33
N THR A 412 0.96 -10.07 -4.50
CA THR A 412 1.01 -9.84 -3.04
C THR A 412 2.42 -9.91 -2.47
N VAL A 413 2.67 -9.05 -1.49
CA VAL A 413 3.90 -9.05 -0.70
C VAL A 413 3.77 -9.88 0.58
N ASN A 414 4.91 -10.31 1.12
CA ASN A 414 5.05 -11.20 2.28
C ASN A 414 5.36 -10.45 3.59
N TYR A 415 5.23 -9.12 3.57
CA TYR A 415 5.41 -8.22 4.70
C TYR A 415 4.15 -7.37 4.91
N GLU A 416 4.03 -6.75 6.07
CA GLU A 416 3.01 -5.72 6.32
C GLU A 416 3.68 -4.38 6.06
N ILE A 417 3.11 -3.58 5.15
CA ILE A 417 3.56 -2.21 4.90
C ILE A 417 3.35 -1.40 6.18
N ALA A 418 4.33 -0.57 6.53
CA ALA A 418 4.33 0.15 7.79
C ALA A 418 3.21 1.20 7.86
N ASP A 419 2.63 1.29 9.06
CA ASP A 419 1.63 2.25 9.51
C ASP A 419 1.87 2.42 11.02
N SER A 420 2.78 3.33 11.35
CA SER A 420 3.41 3.48 12.65
C SER A 420 2.46 4.02 13.72
N ASP A 421 1.45 4.82 13.34
CA ASP A 421 0.45 5.37 14.25
C ASP A 421 -0.94 4.69 14.16
N ASN A 422 -1.13 3.79 13.19
CA ASN A 422 -2.34 3.03 12.92
C ASN A 422 -3.57 3.87 12.51
N ASP A 423 -3.36 4.95 11.75
CA ASP A 423 -4.42 5.80 11.23
C ASP A 423 -4.88 5.45 9.79
N ASN A 424 -4.23 4.46 9.17
CA ASN A 424 -4.40 3.99 7.77
C ASN A 424 -3.86 4.96 6.70
N ILE A 425 -3.02 5.92 7.06
CA ILE A 425 -2.05 6.54 6.17
C ILE A 425 -0.75 5.75 6.37
N LEU A 426 -0.23 5.19 5.29
CA LEU A 426 1.00 4.39 5.34
C LEU A 426 2.20 5.32 5.50
N ASP A 427 3.27 4.85 6.15
CA ASP A 427 4.40 5.69 6.55
C ASP A 427 4.99 6.46 5.36
N PHE A 428 5.20 5.80 4.21
CA PHE A 428 5.71 6.41 2.96
C PHE A 428 4.83 7.53 2.35
N LEU A 429 3.63 7.76 2.90
CA LEU A 429 2.71 8.82 2.48
C LEU A 429 2.58 9.92 3.55
N SER A 430 3.34 9.85 4.64
CA SER A 430 3.11 10.59 5.87
C SER A 430 4.37 11.32 6.36
N SER A 431 4.32 12.66 6.30
CA SER A 431 5.41 13.51 6.82
C SER A 431 5.68 13.46 8.35
N ASP A 432 4.87 12.71 9.11
CA ASP A 432 4.93 12.52 10.60
C ASP A 432 4.34 11.14 10.93
N SER A 433 5.03 10.07 10.54
CA SER A 433 4.57 8.67 10.59
C SER A 433 4.13 8.19 11.98
N ASP A 434 4.72 8.71 13.06
CA ASP A 434 4.38 8.31 14.43
C ASP A 434 3.39 9.27 15.15
N ALA A 435 3.00 10.33 14.43
CA ALA A 435 2.09 11.38 14.84
C ALA A 435 2.41 11.99 16.21
N ASP A 436 3.68 12.28 16.46
CA ASP A 436 4.14 12.94 17.68
C ASP A 436 4.36 14.46 17.54
N GLY A 437 4.24 14.97 16.31
CA GLY A 437 4.39 16.37 15.96
C GLY A 437 5.82 16.78 15.61
N CYS A 438 6.72 15.82 15.44
CA CYS A 438 8.02 15.96 14.81
C CYS A 438 7.95 15.36 13.41
N ASN A 439 8.45 16.09 12.40
CA ASN A 439 8.39 15.57 11.03
C ASN A 439 9.50 14.53 10.79
N ASP A 440 9.20 13.54 9.95
CA ASP A 440 10.04 12.37 9.69
C ASP A 440 11.41 12.76 9.14
N VAL A 441 11.46 13.70 8.19
CA VAL A 441 12.69 14.36 7.70
C VAL A 441 13.64 14.79 8.84
N GLN A 442 13.12 15.34 9.94
CA GLN A 442 13.92 15.82 11.06
C GLN A 442 14.37 14.67 11.96
N GLU A 443 13.52 13.67 12.15
CA GLU A 443 13.78 12.49 12.97
C GLU A 443 14.77 11.54 12.32
N ALA A 444 14.63 11.30 11.02
CA ALA A 444 15.62 10.63 10.18
C ALA A 444 16.98 11.35 10.19
N GLY A 445 17.00 12.60 10.66
CA GLY A 445 18.21 13.38 10.90
C GLY A 445 18.66 14.20 9.71
N PHE A 446 17.75 14.47 8.78
CA PHE A 446 17.98 15.29 7.61
C PHE A 446 17.67 16.76 7.89
N LEU A 447 17.88 17.60 6.87
CA LEU A 447 17.70 19.04 7.00
C LEU A 447 16.29 19.41 6.56
N ASP A 448 15.49 19.97 7.46
CA ASP A 448 14.26 20.71 7.16
C ASP A 448 14.44 22.13 7.73
N GLY A 449 14.81 23.08 6.86
CA GLY A 449 15.23 24.41 7.26
C GLY A 449 14.08 25.43 7.40
N ASP A 450 12.95 25.17 6.78
CA ASP A 450 11.72 25.97 6.79
C ASP A 450 10.56 25.32 7.55
N PHE A 451 10.75 24.11 8.07
CA PHE A 451 9.81 23.36 8.91
C PHE A 451 8.50 23.06 8.16
N ASP A 452 8.61 22.72 6.88
CA ASP A 452 7.46 22.37 6.04
C ASP A 452 7.24 20.85 5.89
N GLY A 453 8.12 20.02 6.48
CA GLY A 453 8.03 18.57 6.42
C GLY A 453 8.84 17.95 5.28
N TYR A 454 9.37 18.77 4.37
CA TYR A 454 10.09 18.27 3.22
C TYR A 454 11.61 18.36 3.39
N LEU A 455 12.35 17.53 2.63
CA LEU A 455 13.80 17.55 2.62
C LEU A 455 14.34 18.87 2.06
N GLY A 456 14.88 19.69 2.94
CA GLY A 456 15.75 20.82 2.60
C GLY A 456 15.14 22.17 2.94
N VAL A 457 15.03 23.03 1.92
CA VAL A 457 14.39 24.35 2.00
C VAL A 457 13.71 24.63 0.67
N SER A 458 12.42 24.97 0.71
CA SER A 458 11.61 25.23 -0.47
C SER A 458 12.11 26.46 -1.28
N PRO A 459 12.03 26.43 -2.64
CA PRO A 459 11.44 25.38 -3.47
C PRO A 459 12.40 24.21 -3.73
N LEU A 460 11.86 23.00 -3.67
CA LEU A 460 12.58 21.76 -3.98
C LEU A 460 12.64 21.48 -5.49
N THR A 461 13.54 20.58 -5.86
CA THR A 461 13.67 20.07 -7.22
C THR A 461 13.89 18.58 -7.16
N THR A 462 13.01 17.82 -7.79
CA THR A 462 13.05 16.36 -7.85
C THR A 462 13.66 15.89 -9.17
N ASP A 463 14.08 14.62 -9.24
CA ASP A 463 14.49 14.00 -10.50
C ASP A 463 13.30 13.37 -11.25
N SER A 464 13.52 12.34 -12.07
CA SER A 464 12.42 11.71 -12.82
C SER A 464 11.67 10.64 -12.02
N TRP A 465 12.11 10.37 -10.79
CA TRP A 465 11.59 9.36 -9.87
C TRP A 465 11.09 10.01 -8.56
N GLY A 466 10.73 11.29 -8.61
CA GLY A 466 10.26 12.09 -7.47
C GLY A 466 11.28 12.38 -6.37
N VAL A 467 12.45 11.74 -6.38
CA VAL A 467 13.54 11.98 -5.42
C VAL A 467 14.06 13.42 -5.42
N VAL A 468 14.02 14.12 -4.26
CA VAL A 468 14.64 15.44 -4.04
C VAL A 468 16.13 15.44 -4.36
N THR A 469 16.55 16.40 -5.19
CA THR A 469 17.96 16.56 -5.58
C THR A 469 18.63 17.77 -4.93
N GLY A 470 19.94 17.67 -4.70
CA GLY A 470 20.77 18.79 -4.23
C GLY A 470 20.73 19.02 -2.71
N GLN A 471 20.01 18.18 -1.97
CA GLN A 471 19.97 18.16 -0.50
C GLN A 471 20.72 16.94 0.06
N SER A 472 20.85 16.84 1.39
CA SER A 472 21.53 15.72 2.06
C SER A 472 20.50 14.86 2.81
N GLY A 473 19.77 14.03 2.05
CA GLY A 473 18.87 12.97 2.52
C GLY A 473 19.25 11.61 1.91
N TYR A 474 18.33 10.64 1.93
CA TYR A 474 18.47 9.31 1.34
C TYR A 474 19.67 8.52 1.89
N THR A 475 19.91 8.66 3.18
CA THR A 475 20.84 7.83 3.94
C THR A 475 20.07 7.05 5.00
N PRO A 476 20.63 5.98 5.60
CA PRO A 476 19.89 5.24 6.62
C PRO A 476 19.32 6.18 7.70
N PRO A 477 18.00 6.15 7.94
CA PRO A 477 17.35 6.98 8.95
C PRO A 477 17.99 6.79 10.33
N ARG A 478 17.93 7.83 11.15
CA ARG A 478 18.51 7.84 12.49
C ARG A 478 17.75 6.89 13.43
N ASP A 479 18.51 6.21 14.28
CA ASP A 479 18.06 5.40 15.42
C ASP A 479 18.96 5.76 16.62
N GLU A 480 18.59 6.80 17.38
CA GLU A 480 19.42 7.34 18.47
C GLU A 480 19.51 6.41 19.68
N ASP A 481 18.49 5.58 19.92
CA ASP A 481 18.44 4.66 21.05
C ASP A 481 19.00 3.25 20.74
N ASN A 482 19.30 2.98 19.46
CA ASN A 482 19.85 1.75 18.90
C ASN A 482 18.94 0.54 19.12
N ASN A 483 17.63 0.72 19.02
CA ASN A 483 16.65 -0.35 19.18
C ASN A 483 16.24 -1.03 17.86
N SER A 484 16.81 -0.59 16.73
CA SER A 484 16.53 -1.08 15.37
C SER A 484 15.16 -0.70 14.80
N VAL A 485 14.49 0.27 15.42
CA VAL A 485 13.39 1.04 14.85
C VAL A 485 13.94 2.44 14.61
N ALA A 486 13.61 3.05 13.48
CA ALA A 486 14.06 4.41 13.19
C ALA A 486 13.23 5.41 14.01
N ASP A 487 13.84 6.55 14.37
CA ASP A 487 13.22 7.50 15.29
C ASP A 487 11.89 8.06 14.74
N TYR A 488 11.75 8.24 13.41
CA TYR A 488 10.51 8.72 12.76
C TYR A 488 9.30 7.78 12.91
N MET A 489 9.54 6.53 13.29
CA MET A 489 8.49 5.52 13.53
C MET A 489 8.16 5.39 15.03
N GLN A 490 8.75 6.20 15.91
CA GLN A 490 8.80 5.96 17.35
C GLN A 490 8.22 7.08 18.19
N LYS A 491 6.90 7.02 18.39
CA LYS A 491 6.16 8.05 19.12
C LYS A 491 6.90 8.60 20.34
N GLY A 492 7.29 9.85 20.19
CA GLY A 492 8.06 10.62 21.14
C GLY A 492 7.29 11.67 21.90
N SER A 493 8.05 12.43 22.68
CA SER A 493 7.57 13.64 23.35
C SER A 493 8.75 14.51 23.77
N ALA A 494 8.59 15.82 23.60
CA ALA A 494 9.54 16.82 24.07
C ALA A 494 9.75 16.75 25.60
N PRO A 495 11.01 16.75 26.11
CA PRO A 495 11.30 16.74 27.54
C PRO A 495 10.59 17.84 28.32
N GLN A 496 10.04 17.52 29.50
CA GLN A 496 9.37 18.53 30.35
C GLN A 496 10.06 18.68 31.71
N ILE A 497 10.38 19.92 32.09
CA ILE A 497 10.92 20.22 33.43
C ILE A 497 9.77 20.34 34.43
N MET A 498 9.63 19.34 35.30
CA MET A 498 8.65 19.35 36.39
C MET A 498 9.11 20.20 37.57
N VAL A 499 10.39 20.13 37.90
CA VAL A 499 11.04 20.96 38.94
C VAL A 499 12.45 21.29 38.47
N GLY A 500 12.69 22.57 38.19
CA GLY A 500 13.99 23.09 37.78
C GLY A 500 15.03 23.07 38.92
N PRO A 501 16.33 23.16 38.59
CA PRO A 501 17.39 23.15 39.59
C PRO A 501 17.29 24.34 40.54
N GLN A 502 17.61 24.10 41.80
CA GLN A 502 17.51 25.10 42.86
C GLN A 502 18.89 25.60 43.27
N ASN A 503 18.99 26.86 43.70
CA ASN A 503 20.22 27.42 44.26
C ASN A 503 20.69 26.57 45.45
N THR A 504 21.95 26.13 45.41
CA THR A 504 22.53 25.22 46.40
C THR A 504 23.56 25.93 47.25
N ILE A 505 23.57 25.63 48.55
CA ILE A 505 24.67 25.99 49.45
C ILE A 505 25.49 24.73 49.70
N ALA A 506 26.75 24.75 49.30
CA ALA A 506 27.72 23.71 49.66
C ALA A 506 28.76 24.29 50.62
N PHE A 507 29.43 23.40 51.35
CA PHE A 507 30.54 23.79 52.21
C PHE A 507 31.87 23.42 51.57
N ASP A 508 32.87 24.27 51.76
CA ASP A 508 34.24 24.03 51.31
C ASP A 508 34.70 22.61 51.70
N GLY A 509 35.14 21.84 50.69
CA GLY A 509 35.60 20.45 50.82
C GLY A 509 34.51 19.41 51.13
N SER A 510 33.22 19.77 51.09
CA SER A 510 32.07 18.86 51.28
C SER A 510 31.36 18.57 49.94
N VAL A 511 30.43 17.62 49.89
CA VAL A 511 29.65 17.36 48.67
C VAL A 511 28.53 18.41 48.54
N GLY A 512 28.33 18.94 47.33
CA GLY A 512 27.16 19.70 46.93
C GLY A 512 26.38 18.97 45.83
N GLU A 513 25.06 19.11 45.83
CA GLU A 513 24.19 18.46 44.83
C GLU A 513 23.23 19.49 44.24
N ILE A 514 23.02 19.41 42.93
CA ILE A 514 22.02 20.18 42.20
C ILE A 514 21.22 19.16 41.39
N SER A 515 19.90 19.12 41.58
CA SER A 515 19.02 18.14 40.94
C SER A 515 17.90 18.81 40.17
N VAL A 516 17.40 18.10 39.17
CA VAL A 516 16.21 18.43 38.39
C VAL A 516 15.25 17.23 38.46
N SER A 517 13.95 17.48 38.33
CA SER A 517 13.00 16.42 37.99
C SER A 517 12.34 16.75 36.65
N ALA A 518 12.35 15.79 35.74
CA ALA A 518 11.79 15.93 34.40
C ALA A 518 10.96 14.70 34.02
N SER A 519 10.06 14.85 33.04
CA SER A 519 9.43 13.75 32.30
C SER A 519 9.94 13.72 30.86
N ASP A 520 9.70 12.60 30.17
CA ASP A 520 9.96 12.46 28.73
C ASP A 520 11.41 12.80 28.38
N THR A 521 12.33 12.36 29.24
CA THR A 521 13.76 12.68 29.15
C THR A 521 14.55 11.39 29.24
N THR A 522 15.40 11.14 28.25
CA THR A 522 16.34 10.01 28.24
C THR A 522 17.76 10.48 28.54
N GLU A 523 18.07 11.74 28.27
CA GLU A 523 19.42 12.28 28.37
C GLU A 523 19.47 13.62 29.10
N TYR A 524 20.58 13.81 29.81
CA TYR A 524 20.87 15.03 30.56
C TYR A 524 22.27 15.50 30.17
N GLN A 525 22.47 16.80 30.06
CA GLN A 525 23.80 17.40 29.96
C GLN A 525 23.88 18.64 30.85
N TRP A 526 24.59 18.52 31.97
CA TRP A 526 24.83 19.67 32.84
C TRP A 526 25.81 20.65 32.20
N GLN A 527 25.54 21.93 32.37
CA GLN A 527 26.32 23.05 31.87
C GLN A 527 26.64 24.02 33.01
N VAL A 528 27.83 24.64 32.96
CA VAL A 528 28.29 25.63 33.92
C VAL A 528 28.55 26.97 33.24
N SER A 529 28.23 28.06 33.92
CA SER A 529 28.61 29.41 33.54
C SER A 529 29.53 30.02 34.59
N THR A 530 30.66 30.56 34.12
CA THR A 530 31.66 31.29 34.91
C THR A 530 31.57 32.81 34.70
N ASP A 531 30.60 33.27 33.92
CA ASP A 531 30.46 34.67 33.49
C ASP A 531 29.06 35.23 33.80
N ASN A 532 28.49 34.78 34.92
CA ASN A 532 27.20 35.24 35.43
C ASN A 532 26.03 35.01 34.45
N GLY A 533 26.06 33.87 33.73
CA GLY A 533 24.98 33.38 32.89
C GLY A 533 25.03 33.86 31.45
N MET A 534 26.10 34.54 31.02
CA MET A 534 26.22 35.00 29.63
C MET A 534 26.56 33.85 28.68
N ASN A 535 27.42 32.92 29.11
CA ASN A 535 27.76 31.72 28.36
C ASN A 535 27.74 30.50 29.27
N PHE A 536 27.31 29.36 28.72
CA PHE A 536 27.29 28.06 29.38
C PHE A 536 28.16 27.08 28.60
N SER A 537 28.91 26.25 29.31
CA SER A 537 29.75 25.21 28.72
C SER A 537 29.40 23.84 29.31
N ASN A 538 29.40 22.80 28.49
CA ASN A 538 29.14 21.42 28.92
C ASN A 538 30.14 21.00 29.98
N ILE A 539 29.63 20.46 31.09
CA ILE A 539 30.43 19.93 32.18
C ILE A 539 30.87 18.51 31.79
N ILE A 540 32.17 18.30 31.82
CA ILE A 540 32.78 16.99 31.61
C ILE A 540 33.04 16.35 32.98
N ALA A 541 32.76 15.05 33.10
CA ALA A 541 33.02 14.29 34.32
C ALA A 541 34.49 14.40 34.74
N SER A 542 34.74 14.65 36.02
CA SER A 542 36.07 14.86 36.59
C SER A 542 36.10 14.49 38.06
N GLU A 543 37.22 14.73 38.75
CA GLU A 543 37.28 14.58 40.21
C GLU A 543 36.32 15.53 40.95
N ILE A 544 35.99 16.68 40.33
CA ILE A 544 35.09 17.69 40.90
C ILE A 544 33.63 17.44 40.49
N TYR A 545 33.37 16.94 39.29
CA TYR A 545 32.01 16.75 38.79
C TYR A 545 31.69 15.29 38.49
N SER A 546 30.61 14.79 39.08
CA SER A 546 30.01 13.49 38.76
C SER A 546 28.50 13.63 38.56
N GLY A 547 27.86 12.69 37.86
CA GLY A 547 26.43 12.81 37.52
C GLY A 547 26.15 13.88 36.45
N VAL A 548 27.15 14.23 35.63
CA VAL A 548 27.03 15.28 34.60
C VAL A 548 26.02 14.95 33.49
N GLN A 549 25.64 13.67 33.37
CA GLN A 549 24.62 13.17 32.46
C GLN A 549 23.49 12.45 33.21
N THR A 550 23.18 12.89 34.43
CA THR A 550 22.03 12.37 35.19
C THR A 550 21.17 13.51 35.69
N ASN A 551 20.00 13.19 36.26
CA ASN A 551 19.12 14.16 36.89
C ASN A 551 19.73 14.87 38.12
N THR A 552 20.93 14.50 38.57
CA THR A 552 21.62 15.09 39.73
C THR A 552 23.10 15.30 39.45
N LEU A 553 23.51 16.56 39.33
CA LEU A 553 24.91 16.96 39.33
C LEU A 553 25.46 16.91 40.76
N VAL A 554 26.55 16.18 40.94
CA VAL A 554 27.30 16.09 42.19
C VAL A 554 28.60 16.87 42.02
N ILE A 555 28.80 17.84 42.91
CA ILE A 555 29.99 18.69 43.00
C ILE A 555 30.82 18.20 44.18
N ASN A 556 31.88 17.47 43.89
CA ASN A 556 32.75 16.80 44.84
C ASN A 556 33.80 17.76 45.39
N LYS A 557 33.67 18.10 46.68
CA LYS A 557 34.65 18.90 47.42
C LYS A 557 34.97 20.25 46.72
N PRO A 558 33.96 21.07 46.36
CA PRO A 558 34.23 22.38 45.81
C PRO A 558 34.92 23.25 46.86
N ASP A 559 35.84 24.09 46.41
CA ASP A 559 36.44 25.16 47.20
C ASP A 559 35.79 26.51 46.83
N LEU A 560 36.35 27.61 47.36
CA LEU A 560 35.81 28.95 47.16
C LEU A 560 35.90 29.46 45.70
N GLU A 561 36.66 28.82 44.82
CA GLU A 561 36.72 29.21 43.39
C GLU A 561 35.42 28.87 42.65
N TYR A 562 34.62 27.96 43.20
CA TYR A 562 33.31 27.57 42.67
C TYR A 562 32.15 28.40 43.23
N ASP A 563 32.42 29.34 44.15
CA ASP A 563 31.42 30.25 44.69
C ASP A 563 30.91 31.21 43.61
N GLY A 564 29.59 31.30 43.46
CA GLY A 564 28.96 32.20 42.50
C GLY A 564 28.76 31.61 41.10
N LEU A 565 29.21 30.37 40.85
CA LEU A 565 28.98 29.70 39.56
C LEU A 565 27.50 29.35 39.37
N LEU A 566 27.04 29.47 38.13
CA LEU A 566 25.68 29.08 37.73
C LEU A 566 25.70 27.75 36.99
N TYR A 567 24.72 26.90 37.27
CA TYR A 567 24.55 25.58 36.68
C TYR A 567 23.17 25.46 36.06
N ARG A 568 23.08 24.89 34.86
CA ARG A 568 21.81 24.52 34.22
C ARG A 568 21.95 23.13 33.60
N VAL A 569 20.85 22.54 33.21
CA VAL A 569 20.84 21.24 32.53
C VAL A 569 20.06 21.35 31.22
N GLU A 570 20.60 20.76 30.18
CA GLU A 570 19.95 20.55 28.89
C GLU A 570 19.39 19.11 28.88
N LEU A 571 18.13 18.98 28.50
CA LEU A 571 17.40 17.72 28.46
C LEU A 571 17.07 17.38 27.00
N SER A 572 17.26 16.12 26.63
CA SER A 572 16.85 15.56 25.34
C SER A 572 16.09 14.24 25.55
N ASN A 573 15.28 13.91 24.55
CA ASN A 573 14.68 12.59 24.40
C ASN A 573 15.26 11.97 23.14
N LYS A 574 15.61 10.69 23.20
CA LYS A 574 16.23 9.98 22.07
C LYS A 574 15.21 9.64 21.00
N THR A 575 13.97 9.39 21.42
CA THR A 575 12.83 9.12 20.55
C THR A 575 12.06 10.40 20.19
N PHE A 576 12.65 11.59 20.31
CA PHE A 576 12.01 12.86 19.92
C PHE A 576 13.10 13.89 19.64
N THR A 577 13.58 13.93 18.42
CA THR A 577 14.80 14.68 18.10
C THR A 577 14.55 16.16 17.80
N CYS A 578 13.28 16.54 17.56
CA CYS A 578 12.88 17.90 17.20
C CYS A 578 13.14 18.97 18.28
N SER A 579 13.37 18.59 19.54
CA SER A 579 13.57 19.58 20.59
C SER A 579 14.49 19.14 21.72
N THR A 580 15.16 20.14 22.29
CA THR A 580 15.86 20.04 23.56
C THR A 580 15.31 21.09 24.51
N VAL A 581 15.26 20.77 25.81
CA VAL A 581 14.77 21.69 26.84
C VAL A 581 15.89 22.07 27.79
N THR A 582 16.22 23.36 27.83
CA THR A 582 17.20 23.92 28.75
C THR A 582 16.53 24.43 30.02
N SER A 583 17.06 24.04 31.17
CA SER A 583 16.57 24.51 32.47
C SER A 583 16.94 25.96 32.77
N GLU A 584 16.19 26.57 33.69
CA GLU A 584 16.65 27.73 34.44
C GLU A 584 17.96 27.44 35.19
N SER A 585 18.70 28.50 35.53
CA SER A 585 20.01 28.38 36.17
C SER A 585 19.92 28.36 37.71
N ALA A 586 20.74 27.51 38.33
CA ALA A 586 20.93 27.42 39.78
C ALA A 586 22.31 27.96 40.20
N LEU A 587 22.32 28.83 41.22
CA LEU A 587 23.52 29.40 41.84
C LEU A 587 24.11 28.47 42.90
N LEU A 588 25.40 28.20 42.79
CA LEU A 588 26.18 27.55 43.85
C LEU A 588 26.81 28.59 44.78
N ASN A 589 26.51 28.48 46.08
CA ASN A 589 27.13 29.28 47.12
C ASN A 589 28.02 28.39 48.00
N ILE A 590 29.32 28.69 48.05
CA ILE A 590 30.29 27.98 48.87
C ILE A 590 30.49 28.71 50.19
N ARG A 591 30.30 27.99 51.30
CA ARG A 591 30.54 28.50 52.66
C ARG A 591 31.64 27.72 53.35
N VAL A 592 32.41 28.39 54.20
CA VAL A 592 33.39 27.71 55.07
C VAL A 592 32.72 27.26 56.37
N LYS A 593 33.01 26.03 56.83
CA LYS A 593 32.56 25.56 58.14
C LYS A 593 33.35 26.26 59.24
N THR A 594 32.71 27.13 60.02
CA THR A 594 33.35 27.75 61.19
C THR A 594 33.50 26.71 62.32
N VAL A 595 34.73 26.29 62.61
CA VAL A 595 35.01 25.43 63.77
C VAL A 595 35.19 26.31 65.03
N ILE A 596 34.18 26.37 65.90
CA ILE A 596 34.31 27.00 67.22
C ILE A 596 34.93 25.98 68.19
N THR A 597 36.25 26.00 68.38
CA THR A 597 36.87 25.30 69.52
C THR A 597 36.76 26.13 70.79
N ASN A 598 35.84 25.77 71.68
CA ASN A 598 35.81 26.28 73.06
C ASN A 598 37.02 25.74 73.85
N LYS A 599 38.15 26.45 73.84
CA LYS A 599 39.24 26.21 74.80
C LYS A 599 38.78 26.68 76.18
N LYS A 600 38.33 25.74 77.03
CA LYS A 600 37.90 25.99 78.40
C LYS A 600 39.11 26.46 79.24
N ILE A 601 39.22 27.77 79.51
CA ILE A 601 40.17 28.29 80.50
C ILE A 601 39.62 27.96 81.89
N THR A 602 40.34 27.12 82.64
CA THR A 602 39.97 26.78 84.03
C THR A 602 40.83 27.61 84.97
N TYR A 603 40.23 28.55 85.71
CA TYR A 603 40.92 29.26 86.79
C TYR A 603 40.87 28.42 88.07
N ARG A 604 42.04 28.17 88.68
CA ARG A 604 42.14 27.60 90.04
C ARG A 604 41.84 28.69 91.06
N ALA A 605 40.73 28.57 91.80
CA ALA A 605 40.53 29.34 93.01
C ALA A 605 41.39 28.75 94.14
N ILE A 606 42.24 29.56 94.75
CA ILE A 606 42.96 29.22 95.98
C ILE A 606 42.02 29.55 97.15
N LYS A 607 41.75 28.57 98.02
CA LYS A 607 41.02 28.74 99.28
C LYS A 607 41.97 29.26 100.36
N GLU A 608 41.54 30.29 101.09
CA GLU A 608 41.95 30.53 102.48
C GLU A 608 40.73 30.41 103.40
#